data_AF-A0A924WK75-F1
#
_entry.id   AF-A0A924WK75-F1
#
_cell.length_a   1.000
_cell.length_b   1.000
_cell.length_c   1.000
_cell.angle_alpha   90.00
_cell.angle_beta   90.00
_cell.angle_gamma   90.00
#
_symmetry.space_group_name_H-M   'P 1'
#
loop_
_entity.id
_entity.type
_entity.pdbx_description
1 polymer ?
#
loop_
_entity_poly.entity_id
_entity_poly.type
_entity_poly.pdbx_seq_one_letter_code
_entity_poly.pdbx_strand_id
1 'polypeptide(L)' 'MAKSIEVTNNLRKLRFFANEMTQLELAEKAGISRQTIMAIESGKYTPSLEMAFRITEAFGVN' A
#
# COMPACT_ATOMS: atom_id res chain seq x y z
N MET A 1 8.56 -0.49 -28.08
CA MET A 1 7.49 -0.18 -27.11
C MET A 1 7.95 -0.74 -25.76
N ALA A 2 8.05 0.09 -24.72
CA ALA A 2 8.55 -0.36 -23.42
C ALA A 2 7.58 -1.41 -22.83
N LYS A 3 8.12 -2.51 -22.33
CA LYS A 3 7.36 -3.58 -21.67
C LYS A 3 6.73 -2.98 -20.41
N SER A 4 5.40 -2.85 -20.38
CA SER A 4 4.67 -2.42 -19.19
C SER A 4 4.78 -3.50 -18.12
N ILE A 5 5.47 -3.19 -17.02
CA ILE A 5 5.47 -4.05 -15.84
C ILE A 5 4.12 -3.83 -15.16
N GLU A 6 3.27 -4.87 -15.12
CA GLU A 6 2.09 -4.84 -14.25
C GLU A 6 2.56 -4.93 -12.80
N VAL A 7 2.49 -3.81 -12.09
CA VAL A 7 2.81 -3.75 -10.67
C VAL A 7 1.63 -4.31 -9.90
N THR A 8 1.76 -5.57 -9.48
CA THR A 8 0.83 -6.20 -8.55
C THR A 8 1.22 -5.89 -7.11
N ASN A 9 0.26 -5.96 -6.18
CA ASN A 9 0.54 -5.74 -4.76
C ASN A 9 -0.20 -6.76 -3.89
N ASN A 10 0.38 -7.05 -2.73
CA ASN A 10 -0.20 -7.92 -1.72
C ASN A 10 -0.70 -7.12 -0.49
N LEU A 11 -0.96 -5.82 -0.66
CA LEU A 11 -1.16 -4.90 0.46
C LEU A 11 -2.33 -5.31 1.37
N ARG A 12 -3.45 -5.72 0.76
CA ARG A 12 -4.62 -6.21 1.49
C ARG A 12 -4.30 -7.44 2.34
N LYS A 13 -3.52 -8.37 1.78
CA LYS A 13 -3.09 -9.59 2.47
C LYS A 13 -2.19 -9.24 3.66
N LEU A 14 -1.24 -8.32 3.48
CA LEU A 14 -0.36 -7.84 4.54
C LEU A 14 -1.14 -7.15 5.67
N ARG A 15 -2.10 -6.27 5.36
CA ARG A 15 -3.01 -5.68 6.36
C ARG A 15 -3.74 -6.74 7.17
N PHE A 16 -4.28 -7.77 6.49
CA PHE A 16 -4.99 -8.85 7.16
C PHE A 16 -4.11 -9.58 8.19
N PHE A 17 -2.88 -9.92 7.82
CA PHE A 17 -1.93 -10.56 8.74
C PHE A 17 -1.39 -9.63 9.82
N ALA A 18 -1.46 -8.31 9.62
CA ALA A 18 -1.11 -7.31 10.61
C ALA A 18 -2.30 -7.01 11.55
N ASN A 19 -2.85 -8.05 12.19
CA ASN A 19 -4.00 -7.97 13.10
C ASN A 19 -5.26 -7.35 12.45
N GLU A 20 -5.60 -7.76 11.23
CA GLU A 20 -6.76 -7.25 10.50
C GLU A 20 -6.79 -5.71 10.37
N MET A 21 -5.61 -5.06 10.41
CA MET A 21 -5.45 -3.61 10.29
C MET A 21 -6.29 -3.07 9.16
N THR A 22 -7.13 -2.07 9.41
CA THR A 22 -8.02 -1.45 8.45
C THR A 22 -7.27 -0.56 7.45
N GLN A 23 -7.92 -0.23 6.32
CA GLN A 23 -7.34 0.72 5.35
C GLN A 23 -7.09 2.10 5.97
N LEU A 24 -7.94 2.52 6.92
CA LEU A 24 -7.80 3.80 7.60
C LEU A 24 -6.58 3.80 8.53
N GLU A 25 -6.41 2.75 9.33
CA GLU A 25 -5.24 2.63 10.23
C GLU A 25 -3.92 2.60 9.45
N LEU A 26 -3.87 1.87 8.33
CA LEU A 26 -2.68 1.87 7.47
C LEU A 26 -2.43 3.27 6.88
N ALA A 27 -3.48 3.94 6.43
CA ALA A 27 -3.40 5.28 5.86
C ALA A 27 -2.87 6.29 6.88
N GLU A 28 -3.36 6.24 8.12
CA GLU A 28 -2.88 7.08 9.24
C GLU A 28 -1.42 6.81 9.56
N LYS A 29 -1.02 5.54 9.70
CA LYS A 29 0.38 5.17 9.96
C LYS A 29 1.33 5.58 8.85
N ALA A 30 0.92 5.42 7.58
CA ALA A 30 1.71 5.81 6.42
C ALA A 30 1.60 7.31 6.11
N GLY A 31 0.71 8.07 6.78
CA GLY A 31 0.44 9.49 6.57
C GLY A 31 -0.17 9.83 5.20
N ILE A 32 -0.91 8.91 4.58
CA ILE A 32 -1.54 9.09 3.27
C ILE A 32 -3.06 8.93 3.38
N SER A 33 -3.80 9.19 2.31
CA SER A 33 -5.26 9.07 2.37
C SER A 33 -5.73 7.61 2.31
N ARG A 34 -6.86 7.31 2.97
CA ARG A 34 -7.54 6.00 2.84
C ARG A 34 -7.87 5.66 1.39
N GLN A 35 -8.25 6.65 0.59
CA GLN A 35 -8.55 6.48 -0.84
C GLN A 35 -7.32 6.03 -1.62
N THR A 36 -6.13 6.52 -1.25
CA THR A 36 -4.86 6.07 -1.82
C THR A 36 -4.61 4.60 -1.52
N ILE A 37 -4.77 4.17 -0.26
CA ILE A 37 -4.65 2.74 0.11
C ILE A 37 -5.64 1.88 -0.69
N MET A 38 -6.89 2.31 -0.81
CA MET A 38 -7.91 1.60 -1.60
C MET A 38 -7.53 1.50 -3.10
N ALA A 39 -7.00 2.57 -3.68
CA ALA A 39 -6.56 2.59 -5.08
C ALA A 39 -5.39 1.63 -5.32
N ILE A 40 -4.44 1.57 -4.36
CA ILE A 40 -3.34 0.60 -4.38
C ILE A 40 -3.88 -0.82 -4.28
N GLU A 41 -4.70 -1.13 -3.27
CA GLU A 41 -5.25 -2.49 -3.07
C GLU A 41 -6.07 -2.99 -4.27
N SER A 42 -6.72 -2.09 -5.01
CA SER A 42 -7.48 -2.43 -6.22
C SER A 42 -6.62 -2.54 -7.49
N GLY A 43 -5.31 -2.28 -7.40
CA GLY A 43 -4.39 -2.29 -8.55
C GLY A 43 -4.59 -1.12 -9.52
N LYS A 44 -5.45 -0.15 -9.20
CA LYS A 44 -5.75 1.01 -10.04
C LYS A 44 -4.70 2.12 -9.93
N TYR A 45 -3.82 2.02 -8.95
CA TYR A 45 -2.77 3.00 -8.69
C TYR A 45 -1.47 2.31 -8.27
N THR A 46 -0.41 2.62 -9.00
CA THR A 46 0.96 2.27 -8.61
C THR A 46 1.50 3.38 -7.72
N PRO A 47 1.87 3.09 -6.45
CA PRO A 47 2.44 4.09 -5.57
C PRO A 47 3.80 4.58 -6.09
N SER A 48 4.15 5.82 -5.75
CA SER A 48 5.53 6.30 -5.90
C SER A 48 6.47 5.50 -4.99
N LEU A 49 7.78 5.53 -5.27
CA LEU A 49 8.78 4.87 -4.44
C LEU A 49 8.72 5.36 -2.98
N GLU A 50 8.62 6.68 -2.77
CA GLU A 50 8.44 7.28 -1.44
C GLU A 50 7.21 6.73 -0.72
N MET A 51 6.08 6.61 -1.42
CA MET A 51 4.85 6.10 -0.82
C MET A 51 4.95 4.61 -0.49
N ALA A 52 5.67 3.83 -1.29
CA ALA A 52 5.97 2.45 -0.97
C ALA A 52 6.77 2.33 0.33
N PHE A 53 7.82 3.16 0.51
CA PHE A 53 8.60 3.18 1.76
C PHE A 53 7.79 3.59 2.98
N ARG A 54 6.92 4.60 2.85
CA ARG A 54 6.02 5.00 3.94
C ARG A 54 5.07 3.86 4.34
N ILE A 55 4.62 3.07 3.38
CA ILE A 55 3.80 1.88 3.64
C ILE A 55 4.63 0.80 4.34
N THR A 56 5.88 0.54 3.92
CA THR A 56 6.73 -0.47 4.58
C THR A 56 7.05 -0.06 6.03
N GLU A 57 7.37 1.22 6.27
CA GLU A 57 7.55 1.76 7.62
C GLU A 57 6.30 1.61 8.50
N ALA A 58 5.10 1.79 7.94
CA ALA A 58 3.83 1.57 8.66
C ALA A 58 3.63 0.10 9.11
N PHE A 59 4.26 -0.85 8.41
CA PHE A 59 4.32 -2.27 8.80
C PHE A 59 5.53 -2.60 9.69
N GLY A 60 6.40 -1.63 9.99
CA GLY A 60 7.61 -1.85 10.78
C GLY A 60 8.67 -2.67 10.04
N VAL A 61 8.65 -2.65 8.71
CA VAL A 61 9.63 -3.34 7.87
C VAL A 61 10.34 -2.30 6.99
N ASN A 62 11.67 -2.29 6.98
CA ASN A 62 12.48 -1.43 6.13
C ASN A 62 13.71 -2.21 5.64
#